data_AF-A0A6G2DGE8-F1
#
_entry.id   AF-A0A6G2DGE8-F1
#
_cell.length_a   1.000
_cell.length_b   1.000
_cell.length_c   1.000
_cell.angle_alpha   90.00
_cell.angle_beta   90.00
_cell.angle_gamma   90.00
#
_symmetry.space_group_name_H-M   'P 1'
#
loop_
_entity.id
_entity.type
_entity.pdbx_description
1 polymer ?
#
loop_
_entity_poly.entity_id
_entity_poly.type
_entity_poly.pdbx_seq_one_letter_code
_entity_poly.pdbx_strand_id
1 'polypeptide(L)' 'DDEPWFVGKDVADILGYSKARNAITLHVDEEDALKQGIPTSGGTQDMLIINESGLYSLILSSKLPQAKEFKRWVTSEVLP' A
#
# COMPACT_ATOMS: atom_id res chain seq x y z
N ASP A 1 -0.64 -12.69 15.93
CA ASP A 1 -0.26 -11.58 15.05
C ASP A 1 -1.39 -11.33 14.08
N ASP A 2 -2.28 -10.41 14.46
CA ASP A 2 -3.41 -9.95 13.65
C ASP A 2 -2.95 -8.80 12.74
N GLU A 3 -1.96 -9.07 11.89
CA GLU A 3 -1.47 -8.07 10.94
C GLU A 3 -2.51 -7.85 9.82
N PRO A 4 -2.98 -6.61 9.61
CA PRO A 4 -3.96 -6.34 8.59
C PRO A 4 -3.33 -6.41 7.19
N TRP A 5 -4.09 -6.97 6.25
CA TRP A 5 -3.75 -6.97 4.83
C TRP A 5 -4.74 -6.11 4.06
N PHE A 6 -4.21 -5.32 3.13
CA PHE A 6 -4.95 -4.36 2.33
C PHE A 6 -4.87 -4.74 0.86
N VAL A 7 -5.94 -4.51 0.10
CA VAL A 7 -5.89 -4.62 -1.36
C VAL A 7 -5.00 -3.50 -1.88
N GLY A 8 -3.80 -3.84 -2.36
CA GLY A 8 -2.78 -2.87 -2.74
C GLY A 8 -3.25 -1.96 -3.89
N LYS A 9 -4.16 -2.47 -4.75
CA LYS A 9 -4.78 -1.66 -5.80
C LYS A 9 -5.55 -0.47 -5.22
N ASP A 10 -6.39 -0.71 -4.24
CA ASP A 10 -7.25 0.32 -3.67
C ASP A 10 -6.42 1.38 -2.94
N VAL A 11 -5.40 0.94 -2.20
CA VAL A 11 -4.42 1.84 -1.56
C VAL A 11 -3.73 2.72 -2.59
N ALA A 12 -3.20 2.13 -3.66
CA ALA A 12 -2.48 2.88 -4.69
C ALA A 12 -3.40 3.86 -5.44
N ASP A 13 -4.65 3.48 -5.70
CA ASP A 13 -5.65 4.35 -6.32
C ASP A 13 -6.00 5.55 -5.41
N ILE A 14 -6.19 5.33 -4.11
CA ILE A 14 -6.41 6.40 -3.11
C ILE A 14 -5.21 7.37 -3.06
N LEU A 15 -3.99 6.84 -3.16
CA LEU A 15 -2.76 7.63 -3.19
C LEU A 15 -2.48 8.30 -4.55
N GLY A 16 -3.38 8.16 -5.52
CA GLY A 16 -3.30 8.84 -6.81
C GLY A 16 -2.24 8.26 -7.75
N TYR A 17 -1.79 7.02 -7.55
CA TYR A 17 -0.90 6.36 -8.49
C TYR A 17 -1.63 6.04 -9.79
N SER A 18 -1.03 6.39 -10.94
CA SER A 18 -1.63 6.14 -12.25
C SER A 18 -1.69 4.66 -12.64
N LYS A 19 -0.78 3.84 -12.09
CA LYS A 19 -0.68 2.40 -12.33
C LYS A 19 -0.42 1.70 -11.01
N ALA A 20 -1.49 1.27 -10.34
CA ALA A 20 -1.42 0.64 -9.03
C ALA A 20 -0.42 -0.53 -8.94
N ARG A 21 -0.47 -1.46 -9.91
CA ARG A 21 0.45 -2.62 -9.92
C ARG A 21 1.92 -2.19 -10.00
N ASN A 22 2.24 -1.20 -10.83
CA ASN A 22 3.59 -0.68 -10.93
C ASN A 22 4.01 0.01 -9.63
N ALA A 23 3.12 0.79 -9.01
CA ALA A 23 3.40 1.44 -7.74
C ALA A 23 3.80 0.43 -6.66
N ILE A 24 3.04 -0.67 -6.53
CA ILE A 24 3.35 -1.75 -5.59
C ILE A 24 4.72 -2.35 -5.92
N THR A 25 4.97 -2.75 -7.18
CA THR A 25 6.25 -3.35 -7.58
C THR A 25 7.47 -2.43 -7.39
N LEU A 26 7.30 -1.11 -7.49
CA LEU A 26 8.39 -0.14 -7.37
C LEU A 26 8.67 0.32 -5.93
N HIS A 27 7.68 0.20 -5.05
CA HIS A 27 7.71 0.86 -3.75
C HIS A 27 7.44 -0.08 -2.58
N VAL A 28 7.02 -1.32 -2.81
CA VAL A 28 6.75 -2.30 -1.75
C VAL A 28 7.70 -3.46 -1.91
N ASP A 29 8.33 -3.86 -0.80
CA ASP A 29 9.23 -5.00 -0.78
C ASP A 29 8.46 -6.31 -1.01
N GLU A 30 9.13 -7.32 -1.57
CA GLU A 30 8.47 -8.58 -1.95
C GLU A 30 7.90 -9.34 -0.74
N GLU A 31 8.48 -9.17 0.45
CA GLU A 31 7.99 -9.78 1.70
C GLU A 31 6.72 -9.10 2.23
N ASP A 32 6.49 -7.84 1.85
CA ASP A 32 5.35 -7.03 2.27
C ASP A 32 4.16 -7.11 1.30
N ALA A 33 4.29 -7.88 0.22
CA ALA A 33 3.26 -8.03 -0.81
C ALA A 33 3.09 -9.49 -1.22
N LEU A 34 1.84 -9.95 -1.33
CA LEU A 34 1.55 -11.29 -1.86
C LEU A 34 0.33 -11.28 -2.77
N LYS A 35 0.23 -12.31 -3.61
CA LYS A 35 -0.97 -12.55 -4.42
C LYS A 35 -1.93 -13.43 -3.65
N GLN A 36 -3.16 -12.98 -3.54
CA GLN A 36 -4.24 -13.73 -2.89
C GLN A 36 -5.45 -13.80 -3.80
N GLY A 37 -6.06 -14.97 -3.89
CA GLY A 37 -7.34 -15.16 -4.55
C GLY A 37 -8.46 -14.58 -3.68
N ILE A 38 -9.03 -13.45 -4.08
CA ILE A 38 -10.13 -12.79 -3.37
C ILE A 38 -11.46 -13.13 -4.04
N PRO A 39 -12.45 -13.68 -3.31
CA PRO A 39 -13.79 -13.91 -3.85
C PRO A 39 -14.48 -12.58 -4.18
N THR A 40 -14.92 -12.43 -5.43
CA THR A 40 -15.71 -11.29 -5.90
C THR A 40 -16.99 -11.78 -6.57
N SER A 41 -17.91 -10.86 -6.88
CA SER A 41 -19.13 -11.18 -7.64
C SER A 41 -18.85 -11.79 -9.02
N GLY A 42 -17.65 -11.57 -9.58
CA GLY A 42 -17.19 -12.17 -10.85
C GLY A 42 -16.42 -13.48 -10.67
N GLY A 43 -16.40 -14.06 -9.47
CA GLY A 43 -15.56 -15.20 -9.11
C GLY A 43 -14.31 -14.79 -8.34
N THR A 44 -13.46 -15.76 -8.03
CA THR A 44 -12.19 -15.52 -7.35
C THR A 44 -11.21 -14.81 -8.29
N GLN A 45 -10.68 -13.67 -7.86
CA GLN A 45 -9.70 -12.88 -8.60
C GLN A 45 -8.38 -12.79 -7.84
N ASP A 46 -7.26 -13.03 -8.53
CA ASP A 46 -5.94 -12.85 -7.94
C ASP A 46 -5.62 -11.36 -7.82
N MET A 47 -5.53 -10.88 -6.59
CA MET A 47 -5.18 -9.50 -6.26
C MET A 47 -3.86 -9.44 -5.51
N LEU A 48 -3.12 -8.34 -5.69
CA LEU A 48 -1.99 -8.03 -4.83
C LEU A 48 -2.52 -7.42 -3.54
N ILE A 49 -2.22 -8.07 -2.43
CA ILE A 49 -2.45 -7.54 -1.10
C ILE A 49 -1.11 -7.15 -0.48
N ILE A 50 -1.13 -6.12 0.36
CA ILE A 50 0.03 -5.60 1.07
C ILE A 50 -0.26 -5.55 2.56
N ASN A 51 0.75 -5.78 3.39
CA ASN A 51 0.64 -5.64 4.84
C ASN A 51 0.78 -4.16 5.26
N GLU A 52 0.91 -3.90 6.56
CA GLU A 52 1.05 -2.54 7.09
C GLU A 52 2.38 -1.88 6.67
N SER A 53 3.48 -2.64 6.64
CA SER A 53 4.78 -2.15 6.15
C SER A 53 4.69 -1.68 4.70
N GLY A 54 4.11 -2.51 3.81
CA GLY A 54 3.90 -2.15 2.41
C GLY A 54 2.97 -0.96 2.20
N LEU A 55 1.94 -0.81 3.06
CA LEU A 55 1.09 0.38 3.08
C LEU A 55 1.92 1.64 3.36
N TYR A 56 2.77 1.63 4.39
CA TYR A 56 3.63 2.76 4.69
C TYR A 56 4.61 3.06 3.56
N SER A 57 5.20 2.04 2.93
CA SER A 57 6.12 2.24 1.82
C SER A 57 5.46 2.96 0.63
N LEU A 58 4.19 2.67 0.33
CA LEU A 58 3.41 3.45 -0.65
C LEU A 58 3.11 4.88 -0.19
N ILE A 59 2.70 5.09 1.06
CA ILE A 59 2.41 6.43 1.58
C ILE A 59 3.67 7.31 1.55
N LEU A 60 4.79 6.79 2.03
CA LEU A 60 6.06 7.51 2.11
C LEU A 60 6.68 7.81 0.74
N SER A 61 6.31 7.04 -0.28
CA SER A 61 6.69 7.22 -1.68
C SER A 61 5.71 8.11 -2.47
N SER A 62 4.53 8.41 -1.92
CA SER A 62 3.51 9.19 -2.60
C SER A 62 3.92 10.67 -2.76
N LYS A 63 3.46 11.28 -3.86
CA LYS A 63 3.68 12.70 -4.16
C LYS A 63 2.56 13.60 -3.66
N LEU A 64 1.48 13.02 -3.12
CA LEU A 64 0.35 13.78 -2.60
C LEU A 64 0.77 14.68 -1.43
N PRO A 65 0.23 15.91 -1.33
CA PRO A 65 0.52 16.80 -0.21
C PRO A 65 0.24 16.15 1.16
N GLN A 66 -0.88 15.45 1.30
CA GLN A 66 -1.28 14.78 2.53
C GLN A 66 -0.30 13.68 2.94
N ALA A 67 0.24 12.94 1.97
CA ALA A 67 1.23 11.90 2.23
C ALA A 67 2.57 12.50 2.72
N LYS A 68 2.95 13.68 2.20
CA LYS A 68 4.12 14.42 2.69
C LYS A 68 3.94 14.96 4.10
N GLU A 69 2.73 15.43 4.43
CA GLU A 69 2.39 15.85 5.80
C GLU A 69 2.48 14.66 6.76
N PHE A 70 1.89 13.51 6.39
CA PHE A 70 1.97 12.28 7.17
C PHE A 70 3.43 11.86 7.38
N LYS A 71 4.23 11.80 6.30
CA LYS A 71 5.65 11.47 6.38
C LYS A 71 6.37 12.38 7.37
N ARG A 72 6.17 13.70 7.27
CA ARG A 72 6.82 14.67 8.16
C ARG A 72 6.43 14.41 9.62
N TRP A 73 5.14 14.23 9.89
CA TRP A 73 4.63 13.95 11.23
C TRP A 73 5.21 12.66 11.81
N VAL A 74 5.24 11.55 11.05
CA VAL A 74 5.84 10.29 11.50
C VAL A 74 7.32 10.48 11.85
N THR A 75 8.07 11.16 10.99
CA THR A 75 9.53 11.35 11.20
C THR A 75 9.89 12.38 12.27
N SER A 76 8.96 13.25 12.69
CA SER A 76 9.24 14.28 13.69
C SER A 76 8.67 13.95 15.07
N GLU A 77 7.51 13.29 15.14
CA GLU A 77 6.79 13.05 16.38
C GLU A 77 6.80 11.58 16.81
N VAL A 78 6.70 10.65 15.85
CA VAL A 78 6.55 9.21 16.15
C VAL A 78 7.90 8.51 16.24
N LEU A 79 8.85 8.90 15.39
CA LEU A 79 10.20 8.34 15.31
C LEU A 79 11.28 9.39 15.68
N PRO A 80 11.28 10.00 16.88
CA PRO A 80 12.36 10.90 17.31
C PRO A 80 13.67 10.16 17.61
#